data_AF-A0A970CAW0-F1
#
_entry.id   AF-A0A970CAW0-F1
#
_cell.length_a   1.000
_cell.length_b   1.000
_cell.length_c   1.000
_cell.angle_alpha   90.00
_cell.angle_beta   90.00
_cell.angle_gamma   90.00
#
_symmetry.space_group_name_H-M   'P 1'
#
loop_
_entity.id
_entity.type
_entity.pdbx_description
1 polymer ?
#
loop_
_entity_poly.entity_id
_entity_poly.type
_entity_poly.pdbx_seq_one_letter_code
_entity_poly.pdbx_strand_id
1 'polypeptide(L)'
;MSQNVGLIILAAVLLYVILIILYVRKSKARERDFKARVESYLRGEGFQVDKAIDQVFGLLRFDYRNRRGAFLPFANTSKSCLTPMADFKLFSLDKVTECALVQDGTMVHHNAVLPGMVGAAAFGLAGALAGATATNRSENVGHLSIRVFIDDLRVSSLTINILNASIKKSDQVYLDAFALAQKIYNEFEGIVRLNQRGHTAPAAVPAAAPAASPAPVAGAHPAAPAITASAPQSPTGKALTDNERILEQVRRLAQMHQDGILTDAEFAEKKKLYMDKIV
;
A
#
# COMPACT_ATOMS: atom_id res chain seq x y z
N MET A 1 6.14 -34.19 -58.72
CA MET A 1 6.66 -32.96 -58.10
C MET A 1 5.91 -32.54 -56.83
N SER A 2 4.58 -32.71 -56.73
CA SER A 2 3.79 -32.33 -55.54
C SER A 2 4.10 -33.11 -54.26
N GLN A 3 4.43 -34.41 -54.35
CA GLN A 3 4.67 -35.26 -53.18
C GLN A 3 5.92 -34.87 -52.37
N ASN A 4 6.99 -34.43 -53.04
CA ASN A 4 8.23 -34.01 -52.38
C ASN A 4 8.06 -32.67 -51.64
N VAL A 5 7.23 -31.77 -52.18
CA VAL A 5 6.93 -30.47 -51.54
C VAL A 5 6.17 -30.69 -50.23
N GLY A 6 5.22 -31.63 -50.20
CA GLY A 6 4.48 -31.98 -48.97
C GLY A 6 5.39 -32.52 -47.87
N LEU A 7 6.37 -33.38 -48.22
CA LEU A 7 7.32 -33.93 -47.25
C LEU A 7 8.25 -32.85 -46.67
N ILE A 8 8.72 -31.92 -47.50
CA ILE A 8 9.59 -30.81 -47.06
C ILE A 8 8.83 -29.89 -46.09
N ILE A 9 7.57 -29.54 -46.39
CA ILE A 9 6.75 -28.71 -45.51
C ILE A 9 6.52 -29.41 -44.16
N LEU A 10 6.19 -30.70 -44.17
CA LEU A 10 6.00 -31.48 -42.94
C LEU A 10 7.28 -31.53 -42.09
N ALA A 11 8.44 -31.77 -42.71
CA ALA A 11 9.73 -31.78 -42.03
C ALA A 11 10.07 -30.41 -41.42
N ALA A 12 9.81 -29.32 -42.14
CA ALA A 12 10.03 -27.96 -41.64
C ALA A 12 9.13 -27.63 -40.43
N VAL A 13 7.86 -28.03 -40.46
CA VAL A 13 6.92 -27.85 -39.34
C VAL A 13 7.39 -28.65 -38.12
N LEU A 14 7.79 -29.90 -38.29
CA LEU A 14 8.31 -30.72 -37.20
C LEU A 14 9.58 -30.12 -36.58
N LEU A 15 10.51 -29.64 -37.42
CA LEU A 15 11.73 -28.97 -36.96
C LEU A 15 11.39 -27.71 -36.14
N TYR A 16 10.45 -26.89 -36.62
CA TYR A 16 10.01 -25.69 -35.92
C TYR A 16 9.42 -25.99 -34.53
N VAL A 17 8.56 -27.01 -34.44
CA VAL A 17 7.98 -27.44 -33.15
C VAL A 17 9.08 -27.94 -32.19
N ILE A 18 10.05 -28.71 -32.67
CA ILE A 18 11.19 -29.17 -31.86
C ILE A 18 11.99 -27.97 -31.31
N LEU A 19 12.26 -26.97 -32.14
CA LEU A 19 12.98 -25.76 -31.73
C LEU A 19 12.22 -25.00 -30.62
N ILE A 20 10.89 -24.87 -30.71
CA ILE A 20 10.06 -24.27 -29.65
C ILE A 20 10.18 -25.08 -28.36
N ILE A 21 10.07 -26.40 -28.43
CA ILE A 21 10.17 -27.27 -27.23
C ILE A 21 11.54 -27.12 -26.57
N LEU A 22 12.62 -27.13 -27.36
CA LEU A 22 13.98 -26.93 -26.86
C LEU A 22 14.15 -25.54 -26.23
N TYR A 23 13.60 -24.50 -26.86
CA TYR A 23 13.62 -23.14 -26.32
C TYR A 23 12.90 -23.05 -24.97
N VAL A 24 11.69 -23.61 -24.87
CA VAL A 24 10.91 -23.63 -23.62
C VAL A 24 11.63 -24.44 -22.54
N ARG A 25 12.19 -25.61 -22.86
CA ARG A 25 12.96 -26.42 -21.91
C ARG A 25 14.18 -25.66 -21.39
N LYS A 26 14.95 -25.02 -22.28
CA LYS A 26 16.11 -24.21 -21.90
C LYS A 26 15.72 -22.98 -21.06
N SER A 27 14.57 -22.38 -21.33
CA SER A 27 14.02 -21.29 -20.52
C SER A 27 13.69 -21.76 -19.09
N LYS A 28 12.95 -22.87 -18.96
CA LYS A 28 12.58 -23.44 -17.66
C LYS A 28 13.79 -23.94 -16.85
N ALA A 29 14.80 -24.49 -17.51
CA ALA A 29 16.04 -24.88 -16.85
C ALA A 29 16.73 -23.66 -16.21
N ARG A 30 16.91 -22.58 -16.98
CA ARG A 30 17.50 -21.32 -16.48
C ARG A 30 16.73 -20.72 -15.31
N GLU A 31 15.40 -20.77 -15.33
CA GLU A 31 14.57 -20.28 -14.22
C GLU A 31 14.81 -21.08 -12.94
N ARG A 32 14.88 -22.41 -13.04
CA ARG A 32 15.17 -23.28 -11.89
C ARG A 32 16.57 -23.04 -11.33
N ASP A 33 17.57 -22.95 -12.20
CA ASP A 33 18.96 -22.68 -11.78
C ASP A 33 19.07 -21.32 -11.09
N PHE A 34 18.36 -20.31 -11.60
CA PHE A 34 18.31 -18.99 -10.97
C PHE A 34 17.65 -19.05 -9.59
N LYS A 35 16.50 -19.72 -9.45
CA LYS A 35 15.82 -19.91 -8.16
C LYS A 35 16.72 -20.64 -7.15
N ALA A 36 17.37 -21.72 -7.57
CA ALA A 36 18.28 -22.47 -6.72
C ALA A 36 19.47 -21.62 -6.24
N ARG A 37 20.01 -20.76 -7.11
CA ARG A 37 21.09 -19.82 -6.73
C ARG A 37 20.62 -18.77 -5.73
N VAL A 38 19.44 -18.19 -5.94
CA VAL A 38 18.83 -17.24 -5.00
C VAL A 38 18.63 -17.89 -3.63
N GLU A 39 18.06 -19.09 -3.58
CA GLU A 39 17.86 -19.82 -2.34
C GLU A 39 19.17 -20.19 -1.65
N SER A 40 20.18 -20.60 -2.42
CA SER A 40 21.51 -20.93 -1.89
C SER A 40 22.21 -19.70 -1.31
N TYR A 41 22.12 -18.55 -2.00
CA TYR A 41 22.66 -17.29 -1.52
C TYR A 41 21.99 -16.86 -0.22
N LEU A 42 20.64 -16.83 -0.20
CA LEU A 42 19.88 -16.45 0.99
C LEU A 42 20.16 -17.40 2.16
N ARG A 43 20.28 -18.70 1.91
CA ARG A 43 20.68 -19.67 2.93
C ARG A 43 22.10 -19.41 3.46
N GLY A 44 23.04 -19.04 2.60
CA GLY A 44 24.40 -18.62 2.99
C GLY A 44 24.39 -17.40 3.89
N GLU A 45 23.47 -16.47 3.66
CA GLU A 45 23.20 -15.30 4.52
C GLU A 45 22.40 -15.65 5.80
N GLY A 46 22.14 -16.92 6.07
CA GLY A 46 21.37 -17.39 7.23
C GLY A 46 19.87 -17.10 7.15
N PHE A 47 19.33 -16.90 5.95
CA PHE A 47 17.92 -16.61 5.71
C PHE A 47 17.13 -17.91 5.50
N GLN A 48 15.96 -18.02 6.15
CA GLN A 48 14.99 -19.09 5.96
C GLN A 48 13.73 -18.55 5.30
N VAL A 49 13.52 -18.90 4.02
CA VAL A 49 12.38 -18.39 3.27
C VAL A 49 11.09 -19.07 3.73
N ASP A 50 10.27 -18.36 4.51
CA ASP A 50 8.92 -18.80 4.88
C ASP A 50 7.92 -18.44 3.78
N LYS A 51 8.10 -17.30 3.10
CA LYS A 51 7.23 -16.86 2.00
C LYS A 51 8.03 -16.24 0.87
N ALA A 52 7.68 -16.60 -0.36
CA ALA A 52 8.27 -16.09 -1.58
C ALA A 52 7.20 -15.50 -2.50
N ILE A 53 7.49 -14.32 -3.05
CA ILE A 53 6.68 -13.67 -4.07
C ILE A 53 7.60 -13.40 -5.28
N ASP A 54 7.34 -14.12 -6.36
CA ASP A 54 8.08 -14.03 -7.63
C ASP A 54 7.19 -13.40 -8.67
N GLN A 55 7.50 -12.15 -9.04
CA GLN A 55 6.64 -11.38 -9.93
C GLN A 55 7.46 -10.51 -10.88
N VAL A 56 6.78 -9.90 -11.84
CA VAL A 56 7.37 -9.00 -12.84
C VAL A 56 8.13 -7.81 -12.23
N PHE A 57 7.84 -7.44 -10.98
CA PHE A 57 8.54 -6.37 -10.27
C PHE A 57 9.84 -6.82 -9.59
N GLY A 58 10.02 -8.12 -9.34
CA GLY A 58 11.17 -8.65 -8.63
C GLY A 58 10.88 -9.87 -7.78
N LEU A 59 11.87 -10.24 -6.99
CA LEU A 59 11.79 -11.30 -5.98
C LEU A 59 11.65 -10.65 -4.62
N LEU A 60 10.58 -10.98 -3.91
CA LEU A 60 10.40 -10.62 -2.51
C LEU A 60 10.38 -11.90 -1.68
N ARG A 61 11.13 -11.90 -0.58
CA ARG A 61 11.27 -13.03 0.33
C ARG A 61 11.08 -12.56 1.75
N PHE A 62 10.35 -13.35 2.51
CA PHE A 62 10.12 -13.14 3.93
C PHE A 62 10.62 -14.34 4.72
N ASP A 63 11.36 -14.04 5.77
CA ASP A 63 11.76 -14.94 6.85
C ASP A 63 11.09 -14.40 8.10
N TYR A 64 9.89 -14.91 8.39
CA TYR A 64 9.12 -14.48 9.56
C TYR A 64 9.75 -14.97 10.85
N ARG A 65 10.41 -16.13 10.81
CA ARG A 65 11.06 -16.73 11.98
C ARG A 65 12.22 -15.89 12.49
N ASN A 66 13.11 -15.48 11.60
CA ASN A 66 14.26 -14.64 11.93
C ASN A 66 13.98 -13.14 11.74
N ARG A 67 12.73 -12.77 11.40
CA ARG A 67 12.28 -11.38 11.23
C ARG A 67 13.10 -10.62 10.19
N ARG A 68 13.36 -11.25 9.03
CA ARG A 68 14.12 -10.68 7.92
C ARG A 68 13.32 -10.65 6.63
N GLY A 69 13.60 -9.64 5.81
CA GLY A 69 13.10 -9.51 4.45
C GLY A 69 14.24 -9.37 3.46
N ALA A 70 14.03 -9.86 2.25
CA ALA A 70 14.96 -9.68 1.15
C ALA A 70 14.19 -9.29 -0.12
N PHE A 71 14.65 -8.25 -0.79
CA PHE A 71 14.06 -7.78 -2.04
C PHE A 71 15.11 -7.61 -3.13
N LEU A 72 14.83 -8.19 -4.31
CA LEU A 72 15.63 -8.01 -5.51
C LEU A 72 14.72 -7.47 -6.63
N PRO A 73 14.88 -6.20 -7.06
CA PRO A 73 14.04 -5.61 -8.10
C PRO A 73 14.34 -6.21 -9.49
N PHE A 74 13.29 -6.43 -10.30
CA PHE A 74 13.44 -7.03 -11.62
C PHE A 74 14.16 -6.13 -12.64
N ALA A 75 14.19 -4.81 -12.39
CA ALA A 75 15.02 -3.88 -13.17
C ALA A 75 16.50 -4.31 -13.21
N ASN A 76 16.97 -5.02 -12.16
CA ASN A 76 18.33 -5.56 -12.07
C ASN A 76 18.43 -7.02 -12.55
N THR A 77 17.31 -7.65 -12.91
CA THR A 77 17.24 -9.05 -13.37
C THR A 77 16.96 -9.18 -14.85
N SER A 78 17.36 -8.19 -15.65
CA SER A 78 17.19 -8.21 -17.11
C SER A 78 17.76 -9.50 -17.72
N LYS A 79 16.86 -10.48 -17.92
CA LYS A 79 16.97 -11.71 -18.72
C LYS A 79 18.18 -12.63 -18.49
N SER A 80 18.98 -12.39 -17.45
CA SER A 80 20.20 -13.14 -17.24
C SER A 80 20.24 -13.71 -15.83
N CYS A 81 20.57 -15.00 -15.73
CA CYS A 81 20.94 -15.67 -14.49
C CYS A 81 22.17 -15.01 -13.82
N LEU A 82 22.72 -13.93 -14.38
CA LEU A 82 23.90 -13.21 -13.96
C LEU A 82 23.63 -12.03 -13.03
N THR A 83 22.39 -11.78 -12.58
CA THR A 83 22.16 -10.74 -11.56
C THR A 83 23.09 -10.99 -10.37
N PRO A 84 23.92 -9.99 -10.00
CA PRO A 84 24.76 -10.11 -8.81
C PRO A 84 23.84 -10.33 -7.61
N MET A 85 24.06 -11.40 -6.85
CA MET A 85 23.32 -11.62 -5.61
C MET A 85 23.54 -10.47 -4.60
N ALA A 86 24.59 -9.66 -4.79
CA ALA A 86 24.85 -8.44 -4.04
C ALA A 86 23.76 -7.36 -4.17
N ASP A 87 22.90 -7.43 -5.20
CA ASP A 87 21.82 -6.45 -5.40
C ASP A 87 20.61 -6.70 -4.48
N PHE A 88 20.62 -7.78 -3.70
CA PHE A 88 19.58 -8.04 -2.70
C PHE A 88 19.59 -6.95 -1.63
N LYS A 89 18.47 -6.24 -1.51
CA LYS A 89 18.20 -5.39 -0.36
C LYS A 89 17.70 -6.25 0.79
N LEU A 90 18.59 -6.51 1.74
CA LEU A 90 18.27 -7.18 2.99
C LEU A 90 17.78 -6.14 4.01
N PHE A 91 16.71 -6.45 4.73
CA PHE A 91 16.15 -5.58 5.75
C PHE A 91 15.56 -6.39 6.92
N SER A 92 15.43 -5.76 8.08
CA SER A 92 14.75 -6.35 9.24
C SER A 92 13.26 -6.03 9.18
N LEU A 93 12.42 -7.03 9.46
CA LEU A 93 10.97 -6.87 9.56
C LEU A 93 10.58 -6.13 10.84
N ASP A 94 11.38 -6.19 11.91
CA ASP A 94 11.16 -5.44 13.16
C ASP A 94 11.23 -3.93 12.95
N LYS A 95 12.08 -3.51 12.02
CA LYS A 95 12.32 -2.10 11.71
C LYS A 95 11.34 -1.53 10.69
N VAL A 96 10.41 -2.32 10.17
CA VAL A 96 9.37 -1.82 9.27
C VAL A 96 8.40 -0.98 10.09
N THR A 97 8.40 0.33 9.85
CA THR A 97 7.59 1.29 10.61
C THR A 97 6.26 1.58 9.92
N GLU A 98 6.25 1.60 8.60
CA GLU A 98 5.10 2.02 7.82
C GLU A 98 5.13 1.43 6.41
N CYS A 99 3.96 1.31 5.78
CA CYS A 99 3.85 1.01 4.37
C CYS A 99 2.73 1.84 3.72
N ALA A 100 2.92 2.21 2.46
CA ALA A 100 1.96 2.96 1.66
C ALA A 100 1.80 2.35 0.27
N LEU A 101 0.56 2.28 -0.22
CA LEU A 101 0.28 2.03 -1.64
C LEU A 101 0.25 3.37 -2.36
N VAL A 102 1.07 3.53 -3.40
CA VAL A 102 1.23 4.79 -4.15
C VAL A 102 0.84 4.56 -5.61
N GLN A 103 -0.08 5.36 -6.11
CA GLN A 103 -0.55 5.38 -7.50
C GLN A 103 -0.36 6.77 -8.10
N ASP A 104 0.38 6.87 -9.20
CA ASP A 104 0.67 8.12 -9.93
C ASP A 104 1.17 9.26 -9.01
N GLY A 105 2.02 8.89 -8.04
CA GLY A 105 2.57 9.83 -7.04
C GLY A 105 1.62 10.15 -5.87
N THR A 106 0.38 9.68 -5.92
CA THR A 106 -0.63 9.86 -4.86
C THR A 106 -0.66 8.64 -3.94
N MET A 107 -0.67 8.85 -2.63
CA MET A 107 -0.86 7.77 -1.65
C MET A 107 -2.33 7.33 -1.63
N VAL A 108 -2.58 6.07 -1.97
CA VAL A 108 -3.92 5.46 -2.05
C VAL A 108 -4.27 4.73 -0.75
N HIS A 109 -3.28 4.13 -0.08
CA HIS A 109 -3.43 3.53 1.24
C HIS A 109 -2.26 3.93 2.15
N HIS A 110 -2.58 4.43 3.34
CA HIS A 110 -1.64 4.82 4.38
C HIS A 110 -2.21 4.45 5.73
N ASN A 111 -1.35 3.98 6.65
CA ASN A 111 -1.74 3.61 8.00
C ASN A 111 -0.85 4.33 9.02
N ALA A 112 -0.77 5.66 8.98
CA ALA A 112 -0.33 6.40 10.16
C ALA A 112 -1.48 6.55 11.16
N VAL A 113 -1.46 5.71 12.18
CA VAL A 113 -1.94 6.10 13.50
C VAL A 113 -0.70 6.40 14.33
N LEU A 114 -0.19 7.63 14.24
CA LEU A 114 0.81 8.15 15.17
C LEU A 114 0.10 9.14 16.13
N PRO A 115 0.23 8.96 17.45
CA PRO A 115 -0.08 10.03 18.40
C PRO A 115 0.94 11.15 18.20
N GLY A 116 0.48 12.34 17.79
CA GLY A 116 1.32 13.56 17.76
C GLY A 116 1.53 14.24 16.40
N MET A 117 1.02 13.70 15.28
CA MET A 117 1.00 14.43 14.00
C MET A 117 -0.30 15.23 13.82
N VAL A 118 -0.47 16.28 14.63
CA VAL A 118 -1.44 17.34 14.34
C VAL A 118 -0.80 18.27 13.31
N GLY A 119 -1.04 17.96 12.03
CA GLY A 119 -0.61 18.79 10.91
C GLY A 119 -0.23 17.96 9.68
N ALA A 120 -1.16 17.83 8.74
CA ALA A 120 -0.97 17.50 7.33
C ALA A 120 -1.12 16.06 6.79
N ALA A 121 -1.28 14.98 7.58
CA ALA A 121 -1.52 13.64 6.96
C ALA A 121 -2.24 12.61 7.85
N ALA A 122 -3.38 12.97 8.46
CA ALA A 122 -4.19 12.05 9.26
C ALA A 122 -5.35 11.41 8.46
N PHE A 123 -5.11 10.95 7.23
CA PHE A 123 -6.15 10.31 6.42
C PHE A 123 -5.98 8.80 6.41
N GLY A 124 -6.62 8.15 7.40
CA GLY A 124 -6.90 6.71 7.35
C GLY A 124 -7.62 6.32 6.05
N LEU A 125 -7.64 5.02 5.76
CA LEU A 125 -8.07 4.39 4.50
C LEU A 125 -9.32 4.99 3.82
N ALA A 126 -10.27 5.56 4.56
CA ALA A 126 -11.47 6.19 4.00
C ALA A 126 -11.27 7.65 3.52
N GLY A 127 -10.36 8.42 4.12
CA GLY A 127 -10.09 9.81 3.75
C GLY A 127 -9.10 9.94 2.58
N ALA A 128 -8.10 9.06 2.52
CA ALA A 128 -7.17 8.98 1.39
C ALA A 128 -7.88 8.53 0.10
N LEU A 129 -8.84 7.60 0.19
CA LEU A 129 -9.64 7.17 -0.96
C LEU A 129 -10.49 8.32 -1.52
N ALA A 130 -11.10 9.15 -0.67
CA ALA A 130 -11.95 10.26 -1.11
C ALA A 130 -11.14 11.42 -1.73
N GLY A 131 -9.91 11.68 -1.25
CA GLY A 131 -9.02 12.70 -1.82
C GLY A 131 -8.24 12.24 -3.07
N ALA A 132 -7.80 10.98 -3.10
CA ALA A 132 -7.08 10.41 -4.24
C ALA A 132 -8.00 10.11 -5.43
N THR A 133 -9.29 9.82 -5.21
CA THR A 133 -10.28 9.67 -6.30
C THR A 133 -10.68 11.01 -6.92
N ALA A 134 -10.57 12.12 -6.18
CA ALA A 134 -10.83 13.46 -6.72
C ALA A 134 -9.71 13.96 -7.66
N THR A 135 -8.48 13.47 -7.49
CA THR A 135 -7.29 13.86 -8.29
C THR A 135 -6.92 12.85 -9.39
N ASN A 136 -7.16 11.55 -9.17
CA ASN A 136 -6.90 10.49 -10.17
C ASN A 136 -8.10 10.27 -11.11
N ARG A 137 -8.55 11.31 -11.80
CA ARG A 137 -9.62 11.22 -12.83
C ARG A 137 -9.16 10.58 -14.15
N SER A 138 -7.86 10.31 -14.32
CA SER A 138 -7.36 9.66 -15.52
C SER A 138 -7.91 8.24 -15.64
N GLU A 139 -8.35 7.88 -16.85
CA GLU A 139 -8.69 6.49 -17.21
C GLU A 139 -7.46 5.58 -17.12
N ASN A 140 -6.27 6.16 -17.32
CA ASN A 140 -4.98 5.47 -17.28
C ASN A 140 -4.27 5.67 -15.94
N VAL A 141 -3.53 4.64 -15.54
CA VAL A 141 -2.55 4.66 -14.44
C VAL A 141 -1.18 4.47 -15.05
N GLY A 142 -0.25 5.37 -14.77
CA GLY A 142 1.13 5.30 -15.25
C GLY A 142 2.05 4.55 -14.29
N HIS A 143 1.76 4.65 -12.99
CA HIS A 143 2.65 4.14 -11.94
C HIS A 143 1.85 3.57 -10.76
N LEU A 144 2.17 2.34 -10.36
CA LEU A 144 1.66 1.70 -9.15
C LEU A 144 2.83 1.08 -8.38
N SER A 145 2.98 1.44 -7.12
CA SER A 145 4.08 0.98 -6.28
C SER A 145 3.68 0.85 -4.83
N ILE A 146 4.44 0.06 -4.08
CA ILE A 146 4.34 0.00 -2.62
C ILE A 146 5.63 0.59 -2.08
N ARG A 147 5.50 1.56 -1.18
CA ARG A 147 6.62 2.14 -0.45
C ARG A 147 6.58 1.64 0.99
N VAL A 148 7.65 1.02 1.43
CA VAL A 148 7.83 0.54 2.80
C VAL A 148 8.88 1.43 3.45
N PHE A 149 8.56 1.98 4.61
CA PHE A 149 9.47 2.76 5.42
C PHE A 149 10.07 1.87 6.49
N ILE A 150 11.39 1.99 6.64
CA ILE A 150 12.18 1.12 7.50
C ILE A 150 13.08 2.02 8.34
N ASP A 151 13.07 1.83 9.65
CA ASP A 151 13.94 2.53 10.59
C ASP A 151 15.36 1.95 10.55
N ASP A 152 15.99 2.06 9.39
CA ASP A 152 17.37 1.67 9.16
C ASP A 152 18.06 2.71 8.27
N LEU A 153 19.17 3.26 8.75
CA LEU A 153 19.95 4.27 8.02
C LEU A 153 20.53 3.72 6.71
N ARG A 154 20.71 2.41 6.58
CA ARG A 154 21.22 1.78 5.36
C ARG A 154 20.13 1.59 4.31
N VAL A 155 18.90 1.34 4.75
CA VAL A 155 17.73 1.09 3.89
C VAL A 155 16.53 1.81 4.51
N SER A 156 16.46 3.13 4.35
CA SER A 156 15.42 3.95 4.99
C SER A 156 14.05 3.82 4.33
N SER A 157 14.02 3.45 3.05
CA SER A 157 12.79 3.09 2.35
C SER A 157 13.04 2.09 1.24
N LEU A 158 12.05 1.23 1.04
CA LEU A 158 12.00 0.22 0.00
C LEU A 158 10.80 0.50 -0.91
N THR A 159 11.06 0.78 -2.17
CA THR A 159 10.00 0.95 -3.18
C THR A 159 9.92 -0.30 -4.06
N ILE A 160 8.73 -0.90 -4.09
CA ILE A 160 8.39 -2.05 -4.93
C ILE A 160 7.51 -1.54 -6.07
N ASN A 161 8.07 -1.45 -7.27
CA ASN A 161 7.38 -0.92 -8.45
C ASN A 161 6.59 -2.04 -9.13
N ILE A 162 5.28 -2.04 -8.98
CA ILE A 162 4.40 -3.12 -9.48
C ILE A 162 4.01 -2.85 -10.93
N LEU A 163 3.68 -1.60 -11.24
CA LEU A 163 3.38 -1.15 -12.59
C LEU A 163 4.12 0.16 -12.89
N ASN A 164 4.73 0.24 -14.06
CA ASN A 164 5.36 1.44 -14.59
C ASN A 164 5.07 1.56 -16.10
N ALA A 165 3.79 1.62 -16.43
CA ALA A 165 3.29 1.74 -17.79
C ALA A 165 1.90 2.37 -17.74
N SER A 166 1.58 3.24 -18.71
CA SER A 166 0.26 3.84 -18.85
C SER A 166 -0.76 2.82 -19.31
N ILE A 167 -1.53 2.25 -18.36
CA ILE A 167 -2.54 1.22 -18.61
C ILE A 167 -3.90 1.70 -18.12
N LYS A 168 -4.98 1.37 -18.85
CA LYS A 168 -6.35 1.69 -18.43
C LYS A 168 -6.72 0.97 -17.14
N LYS A 169 -7.47 1.64 -16.26
CA LYS A 169 -7.98 1.06 -14.99
C LYS A 169 -8.94 -0.11 -15.19
N SER A 170 -9.57 -0.20 -16.36
CA SER A 170 -10.44 -1.31 -16.75
C SER A 170 -9.69 -2.48 -17.38
N ASP A 171 -8.40 -2.31 -17.68
CA ASP A 171 -7.58 -3.37 -18.27
C ASP A 171 -7.31 -4.46 -17.22
N GLN A 172 -7.43 -5.72 -17.62
CA GLN A 172 -7.14 -6.86 -16.75
C GLN A 172 -5.71 -6.79 -16.20
N VAL A 173 -4.75 -6.29 -16.99
CA VAL A 173 -3.36 -6.13 -16.55
C VAL A 173 -3.27 -5.20 -15.34
N TYR A 174 -4.05 -4.11 -15.32
CA TYR A 174 -4.10 -3.21 -14.18
C TYR A 174 -4.80 -3.86 -12.98
N LEU A 175 -5.93 -4.55 -13.20
CA LEU A 175 -6.67 -5.20 -12.11
C LEU A 175 -5.84 -6.26 -11.41
N ASP A 176 -5.11 -7.09 -12.17
CA ASP A 176 -4.20 -8.10 -11.64
C ASP A 176 -3.03 -7.46 -10.87
N ALA A 177 -2.44 -6.40 -11.42
CA ALA A 177 -1.37 -5.64 -10.77
C ALA A 177 -1.85 -5.00 -9.46
N PHE A 178 -3.06 -4.43 -9.44
CA PHE A 178 -3.65 -3.82 -8.25
C PHE A 178 -3.98 -4.84 -7.17
N ALA A 179 -4.56 -6.00 -7.53
CA ALA A 179 -4.81 -7.09 -6.60
C ALA A 179 -3.51 -7.62 -5.98
N LEU A 180 -2.45 -7.76 -6.79
CA LEU A 180 -1.12 -8.11 -6.31
C LEU A 180 -0.55 -7.05 -5.36
N ALA A 181 -0.74 -5.77 -5.69
CA ALA A 181 -0.30 -4.66 -4.85
C ALA A 181 -0.99 -4.66 -3.49
N GLN A 182 -2.30 -4.85 -3.46
CA GLN A 182 -3.05 -4.98 -2.22
C GLN A 182 -2.56 -6.17 -1.39
N LYS A 183 -2.31 -7.31 -2.02
CA LYS A 183 -1.79 -8.50 -1.33
C LYS A 183 -0.45 -8.23 -0.64
N ILE A 184 0.47 -7.55 -1.32
CA ILE A 184 1.79 -7.22 -0.74
C ILE A 184 1.66 -6.12 0.31
N TYR A 185 0.81 -5.11 0.08
CA TYR A 185 0.53 -4.06 1.05
C TYR A 185 -0.01 -4.65 2.35
N ASN A 186 -1.01 -5.52 2.27
CA ASN A 186 -1.61 -6.18 3.44
C ASN A 186 -0.59 -7.03 4.22
N GLU A 187 0.41 -7.60 3.53
CA GLU A 187 1.49 -8.33 4.16
C GLU A 187 2.36 -7.40 5.03
N PHE A 188 2.82 -6.29 4.46
CA PHE A 188 3.58 -5.29 5.20
C PHE A 188 2.76 -4.64 6.30
N GLU A 189 1.47 -4.40 6.07
CA GLU A 189 0.56 -3.88 7.09
C GLU A 189 0.44 -4.85 8.28
N GLY A 190 0.36 -6.16 8.02
CA GLY A 190 0.38 -7.19 9.05
C GLY A 190 1.66 -7.13 9.89
N ILE A 191 2.82 -6.95 9.24
CA ILE A 191 4.12 -6.78 9.90
C ILE A 191 4.14 -5.51 10.76
N VAL A 192 3.71 -4.36 10.22
CA VAL A 192 3.64 -3.08 10.96
C VAL A 192 2.76 -3.23 12.21
N ARG A 193 1.57 -3.82 12.06
CA ARG A 193 0.65 -4.06 13.19
C ARG A 193 1.23 -5.01 14.23
N LEU A 194 2.08 -5.96 13.83
CA LEU A 194 2.76 -6.85 14.76
C LEU A 194 3.86 -6.09 15.54
N ASN A 195 4.60 -5.23 14.85
CA ASN A 195 5.65 -4.39 15.45
C ASN A 195 5.05 -3.44 16.50
N GLN A 196 3.92 -2.81 16.19
CA GLN A 196 3.20 -1.91 17.10
C GLN A 196 2.68 -2.63 18.36
N ARG A 197 2.23 -3.89 18.22
CA ARG A 197 1.82 -4.72 19.36
C ARG A 197 2.99 -5.10 20.27
N GLY A 198 4.19 -5.32 19.71
CA GLY A 198 5.41 -5.55 20.49
C GLY A 198 5.85 -4.33 21.32
N HIS A 199 5.49 -3.12 20.89
CA HIS A 199 5.81 -1.87 21.60
C HIS A 199 4.75 -1.47 22.64
N THR A 200 3.58 -2.13 22.66
CA THR A 200 2.45 -1.79 23.55
C THR A 200 2.06 -2.91 24.51
N ALA A 201 2.98 -3.85 24.81
CA ALA A 201 2.78 -4.77 25.94
C ALA A 201 2.60 -3.95 27.24
N PRO A 202 1.46 -4.06 27.95
CA PRO A 202 1.19 -3.23 29.11
C PRO A 202 2.16 -3.58 30.23
N ALA A 203 2.94 -2.60 30.69
CA ALA A 203 3.45 -2.62 32.04
C ALA A 203 2.25 -2.83 32.97
N ALA A 204 2.34 -3.84 33.84
CA ALA A 204 1.31 -4.22 34.77
C ALA A 204 0.73 -2.99 35.49
N VAL A 205 -0.60 -2.87 35.43
CA VAL A 205 -1.40 -2.01 36.30
C VAL A 205 -1.08 -2.30 37.79
N PRO A 206 -0.71 -1.31 38.60
CA PRO A 206 -1.07 -1.31 40.01
C PRO A 206 -2.46 -0.71 40.12
N ALA A 207 -3.43 -1.55 40.45
CA ALA A 207 -4.73 -1.12 40.92
C ALA A 207 -4.59 -0.42 42.28
N ALA A 208 -4.95 0.86 42.35
CA ALA A 208 -5.40 1.52 43.56
C ALA A 208 -6.27 2.73 43.18
N ALA A 209 -7.58 2.56 43.30
CA ALA A 209 -8.58 3.64 43.33
C ALA A 209 -8.60 4.31 44.73
N PRO A 210 -9.52 5.24 45.03
CA PRO A 210 -9.83 6.53 44.41
C PRO A 210 -9.73 7.68 45.45
N ALA A 211 -9.40 8.92 45.05
CA ALA A 211 -9.71 10.09 45.89
C ALA A 211 -9.77 11.42 45.12
N ALA A 212 -10.94 12.05 45.23
CA ALA A 212 -11.21 13.48 45.31
C ALA A 212 -10.99 14.40 44.09
N SER A 213 -12.14 14.85 43.54
CA SER A 213 -12.31 16.17 42.91
C SER A 213 -11.80 17.30 43.81
N PRO A 214 -11.44 18.46 43.23
CA PRO A 214 -12.37 19.58 43.34
C PRO A 214 -12.52 20.39 42.03
N ALA A 215 -13.73 20.93 41.84
CA ALA A 215 -14.06 21.98 40.88
C ALA A 215 -13.75 23.38 41.46
N PRO A 216 -14.20 24.49 40.84
CA PRO A 216 -13.52 25.31 39.84
C PRO A 216 -13.04 26.66 40.43
N VAL A 217 -12.06 27.33 39.80
CA VAL A 217 -11.73 28.73 40.12
C VAL A 217 -11.77 29.58 38.86
N ALA A 218 -12.73 30.51 38.84
CA ALA A 218 -12.86 31.60 37.90
C ALA A 218 -11.85 32.72 38.22
N GLY A 219 -11.37 33.44 37.19
CA GLY A 219 -10.67 34.71 37.42
C GLY A 219 -9.80 35.24 36.28
N ALA A 220 -10.43 35.99 35.37
CA ALA A 220 -9.96 37.23 34.74
C ALA A 220 -8.69 37.27 33.83
N HIS A 221 -8.96 37.58 32.56
CA HIS A 221 -8.14 38.38 31.63
C HIS A 221 -7.78 39.77 32.21
N PRO A 222 -6.67 40.44 31.81
CA PRO A 222 -6.53 41.16 30.52
C PRO A 222 -5.10 40.99 29.92
N ALA A 223 -4.66 41.48 28.76
CA ALA A 223 -5.09 42.48 27.79
C ALA A 223 -4.54 42.12 26.39
N ALA A 224 -5.20 42.64 25.34
CA ALA A 224 -4.82 42.54 23.94
C ALA A 224 -3.49 43.24 23.58
N PRO A 225 -2.97 42.99 22.37
CA PRO A 225 -3.05 44.06 21.37
C PRO A 225 -3.65 43.65 20.01
N ALA A 226 -4.45 44.60 19.51
CA ALA A 226 -4.92 44.87 18.16
C ALA A 226 -3.82 44.83 17.07
N ILE A 227 -4.04 44.72 15.75
CA ILE A 227 -5.14 44.41 14.81
C ILE A 227 -4.40 44.11 13.48
N THR A 228 -4.85 43.14 12.69
CA THR A 228 -5.05 43.34 11.24
C THR A 228 -6.03 42.30 10.73
N ALA A 229 -7.28 42.76 10.57
CA ALA A 229 -8.33 42.06 9.87
C ALA A 229 -8.04 42.07 8.37
N SER A 230 -8.06 40.90 7.73
CA SER A 230 -8.32 40.78 6.30
C SER A 230 -9.74 40.23 6.15
N ALA A 231 -10.55 40.99 5.41
CA ALA A 231 -11.98 40.80 5.17
C ALA A 231 -12.32 39.47 4.45
N PRO A 232 -13.59 39.01 4.54
CA PRO A 232 -14.02 37.69 4.11
C PRO A 232 -14.20 37.63 2.58
N GLN A 233 -13.52 36.68 1.93
CA GLN A 233 -13.87 36.29 0.57
C GLN A 233 -14.94 35.22 0.61
N SER A 234 -16.18 35.62 0.31
CA SER A 234 -17.27 34.73 -0.08
C SER A 234 -16.90 33.98 -1.36
N PRO A 235 -16.95 32.64 -1.41
CA PRO A 235 -17.05 31.91 -2.66
C PRO A 235 -18.53 31.81 -3.03
N THR A 236 -18.85 32.54 -4.09
CA THR A 236 -19.93 32.35 -5.06
C THR A 236 -20.69 31.02 -4.94
N GLY A 237 -21.98 31.13 -4.58
CA GLY A 237 -22.91 30.01 -4.54
C GLY A 237 -23.07 29.36 -5.91
N LYS A 238 -22.53 28.15 -6.05
CA LYS A 238 -23.13 27.14 -6.94
C LYS A 238 -24.25 26.47 -6.16
N ALA A 239 -25.44 26.40 -6.76
CA ALA A 239 -26.53 25.59 -6.22
C ALA A 239 -26.03 24.14 -6.13
N LEU A 240 -25.72 23.70 -4.92
CA LEU A 240 -25.36 22.31 -4.62
C LEU A 240 -26.49 21.42 -5.13
N THR A 241 -26.13 20.44 -5.94
CA THR A 241 -27.04 19.37 -6.35
C THR A 241 -27.55 18.64 -5.10
N ASP A 242 -28.75 18.04 -5.18
CA ASP A 242 -29.36 17.41 -4.00
C ASP A 242 -28.45 16.33 -3.39
N ASN A 243 -27.69 15.62 -4.23
CA ASN A 243 -26.69 14.65 -3.80
C ASN A 243 -25.52 15.29 -3.02
N GLU A 244 -25.05 16.46 -3.42
CA GLU A 244 -23.98 17.17 -2.70
C GLU A 244 -24.46 17.69 -1.34
N ARG A 245 -25.74 18.10 -1.23
CA ARG A 245 -26.34 18.49 0.06
C ARG A 245 -26.46 17.30 1.00
N ILE A 246 -26.84 16.13 0.49
CA ILE A 246 -26.94 14.89 1.27
C ILE A 246 -25.55 14.46 1.75
N LEU A 247 -24.52 14.54 0.91
CA LEU A 247 -23.14 14.22 1.30
C LEU A 247 -22.61 15.17 2.37
N GLU A 248 -22.95 16.45 2.29
CA GLU A 248 -22.58 17.43 3.31
C GLU A 248 -23.29 17.16 4.65
N GLN A 249 -24.55 16.73 4.61
CA GLN A 249 -25.28 16.30 5.81
C GLN A 249 -24.64 15.06 6.46
N VAL A 250 -24.14 14.12 5.66
CA VAL A 250 -23.44 12.92 6.16
C VAL A 250 -22.09 13.28 6.77
N ARG A 251 -21.36 14.27 6.22
CA ARG A 251 -20.14 14.82 6.85
C ARG A 251 -20.43 15.45 8.21
N ARG A 252 -21.50 16.24 8.29
CA ARG A 252 -21.91 16.86 9.56
C ARG A 252 -22.31 15.84 10.62
N LEU A 253 -22.95 14.75 10.23
CA LEU A 253 -23.22 13.62 11.13
C LEU A 253 -21.95 12.96 11.65
N ALA A 254 -20.95 12.75 10.78
CA ALA A 254 -19.67 12.16 11.18
C ALA A 254 -18.92 13.08 12.15
N GLN A 255 -19.01 14.39 11.95
CA GLN A 255 -18.43 15.37 12.87
C GLN A 255 -19.13 15.33 14.25
N MET A 256 -20.45 15.30 14.29
CA MET A 256 -21.20 15.18 15.56
C MET A 256 -20.94 13.85 16.29
N HIS A 257 -20.64 12.77 15.56
CA HIS A 257 -20.21 11.50 16.15
C HIS A 257 -18.79 11.58 16.75
N GLN A 258 -17.86 12.21 16.02
CA GLN A 258 -16.50 12.47 16.52
C GLN A 258 -16.47 13.38 17.74
N ASP A 259 -17.38 14.36 17.80
CA ASP A 259 -17.54 15.26 18.94
C ASP A 259 -18.23 14.57 20.14
N GLY A 260 -18.61 13.29 20.02
CA GLY A 260 -19.27 12.51 21.07
C GLY A 260 -20.73 12.92 21.32
N ILE A 261 -21.33 13.70 20.42
CA ILE A 261 -22.71 14.19 20.51
C ILE A 261 -23.71 13.10 20.09
N LEU A 262 -23.29 12.18 19.20
CA LEU A 262 -24.08 11.03 18.75
C LEU A 262 -23.43 9.74 19.20
N THR A 263 -24.25 8.77 19.60
CA THR A 263 -23.80 7.39 19.85
C THR A 263 -23.61 6.61 18.54
N ASP A 264 -22.83 5.52 18.59
CA ASP A 264 -22.55 4.67 17.40
C ASP A 264 -23.84 4.16 16.72
N ALA A 265 -24.85 3.82 17.52
CA ALA A 265 -26.14 3.32 17.02
C ALA A 265 -26.92 4.42 16.27
N GLU A 266 -26.98 5.63 16.83
CA GLU A 266 -27.68 6.77 16.23
C GLU A 266 -26.99 7.26 14.95
N PHE A 267 -25.65 7.20 14.92
CA PHE A 267 -24.89 7.55 13.73
C PHE A 267 -25.15 6.55 12.59
N ALA A 268 -25.16 5.25 12.88
CA ALA A 268 -25.40 4.21 11.89
C ALA A 268 -26.80 4.31 11.27
N GLU A 269 -27.83 4.56 12.09
CA GLU A 269 -29.21 4.71 11.64
C GLU A 269 -29.38 5.95 10.74
N LYS A 270 -28.87 7.10 11.17
CA LYS A 270 -28.98 8.35 10.40
C LYS A 270 -28.17 8.28 9.10
N LYS A 271 -26.97 7.70 9.13
CA LYS A 271 -26.15 7.49 7.92
C LYS A 271 -26.89 6.63 6.89
N LYS A 272 -27.54 5.55 7.34
CA LYS A 272 -28.34 4.69 6.46
C LYS A 272 -29.50 5.47 5.81
N LEU A 273 -30.23 6.26 6.60
CA LEU A 273 -31.35 7.08 6.12
C LEU A 273 -30.93 8.09 5.03
N TYR A 274 -29.74 8.69 5.15
CA TYR A 274 -29.25 9.63 4.14
C TYR A 274 -28.71 8.95 2.88
N MET A 275 -28.10 7.76 3.01
CA MET A 275 -27.62 7.00 1.85
C MET A 275 -28.76 6.42 1.01
N ASP A 276 -29.89 6.08 1.62
CA ASP A 276 -31.07 5.56 0.92
C ASP A 276 -31.73 6.61 0.01
N LYS A 277 -31.50 7.90 0.27
CA LYS A 277 -32.01 9.02 -0.54
C LYS A 277 -31.16 9.35 -1.77
N ILE A 278 -30.02 8.67 -1.94
CA ILE A 278 -29.11 8.84 -3.09
C ILE A 278 -29.43 7.82 -4.20
N VAL A 279 -30.25 6.80 -3.92
CA VAL A 279 -30.72 5.76 -4.85
C VAL A 279 -32.09 6.11 -5.40
#